data_AF-A0A2E7UQ09-F1
#
_entry.id   AF-A0A2E7UQ09-F1
#
_cell.length_a   1.000
_cell.length_b   1.000
_cell.length_c   1.000
_cell.angle_alpha   90.00
_cell.angle_beta   90.00
_cell.angle_gamma   90.00
#
_symmetry.space_group_name_H-M   'P 1'
#
loop_
_entity.id
_entity.type
_entity.pdbx_description
1 polymer ?
#
loop_
_entity_poly.entity_id
_entity_poly.type
_entity_poly.pdbx_seq_one_letter_code
_entity_poly.pdbx_strand_id
1 'polypeptide(L)'
;MSYTRGAFLLVLLCGCKNVELDWPGDGKPSVDTGDSVPDGEDGATDSAGDDGDGGDGSDGEDGSDGEDGTGSGSDAGGSGDDAGDGDDGSGGSGGTGTEVPDPITATVSGTVTVEMYQVVEGEAVELDSSEVDSFPYGAIFVGGYDDPADDGREVFRGTDTVDTPGFGPNPFEMTVTMDDDGELRVYASLDANGNTIIESSEPLGVWPSMAEISDGAIITDVEITILAEYDPDGSGGDSGGSDGGGSDGSGGSSGSGGSDEDCNLVVSGPATVGSDYTGRGLAMLANIDGTGPIHYDIFDITGDGASSASGDYAMTDVCPSLGSVQLLGSIDSNDNGLFDPDDTSGAYVVAPDTNGNPIYVDTADLTDYELQIPILNATTGEEEDNRIELVPFVVLSGTVRYGTGTFDDLDPGTSIYVTALKYRPNTSVSTSSVISNSFDYNEFTWADLTGQSEVSYFLMVPGNADLYLWAYADTDLDGTLNETAEPVASGGADMGYIATGSTNEVYDLIMGVP
;
A
#
# COMPACT_ATOMS: atom_id res chain seq x y z
N MET A 1 -35.79 32.51 41.06
CA MET A 1 -35.26 31.98 39.78
C MET A 1 -34.60 30.67 40.12
N SER A 2 -35.29 29.58 39.80
CA SER A 2 -35.01 28.23 40.28
C SER A 2 -35.04 27.33 39.05
N TYR A 3 -33.91 26.70 38.72
CA TYR A 3 -33.87 25.64 37.73
C TYR A 3 -33.58 24.32 38.44
N THR A 4 -34.54 23.42 38.27
CA THR A 4 -34.69 22.13 38.92
C THR A 4 -33.86 21.09 38.15
N ARG A 5 -33.01 20.34 38.87
CA ARG A 5 -32.35 19.14 38.36
C ARG A 5 -33.36 17.98 38.33
N GLY A 6 -33.65 17.45 37.15
CA GLY A 6 -34.42 16.22 36.98
C GLY A 6 -33.46 15.03 36.87
N ALA A 7 -33.51 14.16 37.88
CA ALA A 7 -32.90 12.83 37.81
C ALA A 7 -33.86 11.89 37.06
N PHE A 8 -33.37 11.19 36.05
CA PHE A 8 -34.07 10.06 35.45
C PHE A 8 -33.48 8.75 35.97
N LEU A 9 -34.38 7.96 36.54
CA LEU A 9 -34.20 6.65 37.15
C LEU A 9 -34.48 5.61 36.07
N LEU A 10 -33.49 4.82 35.65
CA LEU A 10 -33.71 3.67 34.77
C LEU A 10 -33.87 2.40 35.63
N VAL A 11 -35.04 1.78 35.51
CA VAL A 11 -35.41 0.51 36.12
C VAL A 11 -35.10 -0.60 35.13
N LEU A 12 -34.09 -1.42 35.43
CA LEU A 12 -33.75 -2.65 34.70
C LEU A 12 -34.36 -3.85 35.44
N LEU A 13 -35.39 -4.48 34.88
CA LEU A 13 -35.84 -5.83 35.23
C LEU A 13 -36.76 -6.40 34.13
N CYS A 14 -36.20 -7.23 33.25
CA CYS A 14 -36.82 -8.40 32.58
C CYS A 14 -35.70 -8.98 31.69
N GLY A 15 -35.18 -10.20 31.84
CA GLY A 15 -35.81 -11.43 32.30
C GLY A 15 -36.26 -12.27 31.10
N CYS A 16 -35.36 -12.62 30.19
CA CYS A 16 -35.62 -13.59 29.12
C CYS A 16 -34.67 -14.77 29.20
N LYS A 17 -35.28 -15.95 29.13
CA LYS A 17 -34.70 -17.30 29.24
C LYS A 17 -33.86 -17.63 28.01
N ASN A 18 -32.74 -18.32 28.24
CA ASN A 18 -32.03 -19.08 27.23
C ASN A 18 -32.98 -20.08 26.56
N VAL A 19 -33.15 -19.92 25.24
CA VAL A 19 -33.64 -20.97 24.35
C VAL A 19 -32.39 -21.58 23.72
N GLU A 20 -32.08 -22.79 24.15
CA GLU A 20 -31.06 -23.64 23.57
C GLU A 20 -31.61 -24.16 22.23
N LEU A 21 -31.08 -23.67 21.12
CA LEU A 21 -31.39 -24.17 19.77
C LEU A 21 -30.35 -25.23 19.41
N ASP A 22 -30.85 -26.46 19.33
CA ASP A 22 -30.14 -27.69 18.96
C ASP A 22 -29.85 -27.66 17.44
N TRP A 23 -28.57 -27.57 17.06
CA TRP A 23 -28.13 -27.63 15.66
C TRP A 23 -28.04 -29.10 15.21
N PRO A 24 -28.66 -29.51 14.08
CA PRO A 24 -28.53 -30.86 13.57
C PRO A 24 -27.14 -31.06 12.95
N GLY A 25 -26.43 -32.06 13.48
CA GLY A 25 -25.02 -32.29 13.23
C GLY A 25 -24.60 -32.71 11.81
N ASP A 26 -23.34 -32.43 11.54
CA ASP A 26 -22.58 -32.74 10.33
C ASP A 26 -22.48 -34.23 10.06
N GLY A 27 -23.22 -34.68 9.05
CA GLY A 27 -23.00 -35.97 8.42
C GLY A 27 -21.83 -35.89 7.43
N LYS A 28 -20.61 -36.16 7.89
CA LYS A 28 -19.47 -36.42 6.99
C LYS A 28 -19.68 -37.72 6.21
N PRO A 29 -19.59 -37.74 4.86
CA PRO A 29 -19.46 -38.99 4.12
C PRO A 29 -18.02 -39.51 4.24
N SER A 30 -17.87 -40.73 4.74
CA SER A 30 -16.60 -41.46 4.77
C SER A 30 -16.19 -41.88 3.36
N VAL A 31 -15.06 -41.38 2.87
CA VAL A 31 -14.41 -41.88 1.64
C VAL A 31 -13.59 -43.12 1.99
N ASP A 32 -13.96 -44.22 1.36
CA ASP A 32 -13.37 -45.55 1.45
C ASP A 32 -12.13 -45.62 0.55
N THR A 33 -10.92 -45.54 1.11
CA THR A 33 -9.67 -45.78 0.38
C THR A 33 -9.31 -47.26 0.44
N GLY A 34 -9.91 -48.02 -0.47
CA GLY A 34 -9.58 -49.41 -0.75
C GLY A 34 -8.32 -49.54 -1.60
N ASP A 35 -7.25 -49.98 -0.95
CA ASP A 35 -5.96 -50.42 -1.47
C ASP A 35 -6.10 -51.64 -2.41
N SER A 36 -5.50 -51.58 -3.61
CA SER A 36 -5.02 -52.76 -4.38
C SER A 36 -4.41 -52.37 -5.74
N VAL A 37 -3.08 -52.32 -5.81
CA VAL A 37 -2.31 -52.41 -7.05
C VAL A 37 -1.55 -53.74 -7.07
N PRO A 38 -1.73 -54.63 -8.06
CA PRO A 38 -0.86 -55.76 -8.28
C PRO A 38 0.22 -55.45 -9.34
N ASP A 39 1.39 -56.02 -9.08
CA ASP A 39 2.55 -56.11 -9.96
C ASP A 39 2.23 -56.70 -11.36
N GLY A 40 2.94 -56.24 -12.38
CA GLY A 40 2.87 -56.79 -13.73
C GLY A 40 4.01 -56.30 -14.63
N GLU A 41 5.00 -57.18 -14.81
CA GLU A 41 6.23 -57.07 -15.60
C GLU A 41 6.03 -56.92 -17.13
N ASP A 42 7.13 -56.51 -17.77
CA ASP A 42 7.59 -56.79 -19.15
C ASP A 42 6.97 -56.07 -20.36
N GLY A 43 7.84 -55.38 -21.10
CA GLY A 43 7.54 -54.93 -22.46
C GLY A 43 8.62 -54.05 -23.11
N ALA A 44 9.80 -54.62 -23.38
CA ALA A 44 10.78 -54.02 -24.27
C ALA A 44 10.28 -54.04 -25.74
N THR A 45 10.33 -52.90 -26.43
CA THR A 45 10.44 -52.83 -27.89
C THR A 45 11.27 -51.62 -28.31
N ASP A 46 12.43 -51.92 -28.91
CA ASP A 46 13.18 -51.05 -29.81
C ASP A 46 12.33 -50.65 -31.03
N SER A 47 12.55 -49.44 -31.57
CA SER A 47 12.90 -49.21 -33.00
C SER A 47 12.87 -47.72 -33.39
N ALA A 48 13.98 -47.28 -34.00
CA ALA A 48 14.13 -46.24 -35.04
C ALA A 48 13.52 -44.84 -34.80
N GLY A 49 14.26 -43.74 -34.79
CA GLY A 49 15.28 -43.33 -35.75
C GLY A 49 14.69 -42.22 -36.61
N ASP A 50 15.15 -40.97 -36.43
CA ASP A 50 15.08 -39.96 -37.48
C ASP A 50 16.14 -38.87 -37.24
N ASP A 51 17.03 -38.77 -38.21
CA ASP A 51 18.11 -37.79 -38.32
C ASP A 51 17.57 -36.58 -39.09
N GLY A 52 17.62 -35.39 -38.49
CA GLY A 52 17.15 -34.15 -39.08
C GLY A 52 18.20 -33.04 -39.03
N ASP A 53 19.23 -33.20 -39.85
CA ASP A 53 20.21 -32.18 -40.25
C ASP A 53 19.53 -31.01 -41.00
N GLY A 54 20.07 -29.80 -40.87
CA GLY A 54 19.97 -28.77 -41.91
C GLY A 54 19.72 -27.35 -41.41
N GLY A 55 20.72 -26.48 -41.56
CA GLY A 55 20.54 -25.05 -41.34
C GLY A 55 21.82 -24.22 -41.21
N ASP A 56 22.82 -24.49 -42.05
CA ASP A 56 23.99 -23.64 -42.26
C ASP A 56 23.62 -22.41 -43.13
N GLY A 57 23.72 -21.23 -42.53
CA GLY A 57 23.58 -19.94 -43.21
C GLY A 57 24.91 -19.20 -43.21
N SER A 58 25.59 -19.31 -44.35
CA SER A 58 26.89 -18.76 -44.71
C SER A 58 26.92 -17.25 -44.94
N ASP A 59 28.07 -16.68 -44.58
CA ASP A 59 28.96 -15.80 -45.36
C ASP A 59 28.50 -14.41 -45.87
N GLY A 60 29.31 -13.41 -45.54
CA GLY A 60 29.37 -12.07 -46.15
C GLY A 60 30.28 -11.17 -45.32
N GLU A 61 31.60 -11.36 -45.38
CA GLU A 61 32.54 -10.58 -46.22
C GLU A 61 32.72 -9.11 -45.78
N ASP A 62 33.89 -8.88 -45.17
CA ASP A 62 34.91 -7.90 -45.56
C ASP A 62 34.62 -6.38 -45.58
N GLY A 63 35.43 -5.63 -44.81
CA GLY A 63 35.70 -4.23 -45.16
C GLY A 63 36.46 -3.38 -44.14
N SER A 64 37.77 -3.24 -44.39
CA SER A 64 38.63 -2.06 -44.16
C SER A 64 39.10 -1.67 -42.75
N ASP A 65 40.29 -2.18 -42.43
CA ASP A 65 41.54 -1.47 -42.13
C ASP A 65 41.57 0.08 -42.20
N GLY A 66 42.26 0.67 -41.22
CA GLY A 66 42.92 1.99 -41.28
C GLY A 66 42.46 2.95 -40.17
N GLU A 67 43.29 3.66 -39.41
CA GLU A 67 44.72 3.96 -39.45
C GLU A 67 45.14 4.46 -38.06
N ASP A 68 46.39 4.20 -37.70
CA ASP A 68 47.08 4.71 -36.53
C ASP A 68 47.22 6.25 -36.58
N GLY A 69 46.93 6.93 -35.47
CA GLY A 69 47.09 8.38 -35.32
C GLY A 69 47.67 8.77 -33.98
N THR A 70 48.96 8.52 -33.79
CA THR A 70 49.76 9.08 -32.68
C THR A 70 50.00 10.58 -32.90
N GLY A 71 49.80 11.40 -31.86
CA GLY A 71 50.05 12.84 -31.95
C GLY A 71 50.10 13.53 -30.59
N SER A 72 51.25 13.47 -29.93
CA SER A 72 51.66 14.38 -28.85
C SER A 72 51.69 15.83 -29.32
N GLY A 73 51.31 16.77 -28.44
CA GLY A 73 51.54 18.20 -28.67
C GLY A 73 51.07 19.09 -27.53
N SER A 74 51.92 19.24 -26.52
CA SER A 74 51.93 20.36 -25.56
C SER A 74 52.35 21.67 -26.23
N ASP A 75 51.70 22.80 -25.92
CA ASP A 75 52.25 24.17 -25.80
C ASP A 75 51.07 25.13 -25.48
N ALA A 76 51.01 25.75 -24.29
CA ALA A 76 51.68 26.98 -23.88
C ALA A 76 51.10 28.28 -24.52
N GLY A 77 50.33 29.00 -23.70
CA GLY A 77 50.33 30.46 -23.50
C GLY A 77 50.32 31.42 -24.69
N GLY A 78 49.32 32.33 -24.71
CA GLY A 78 49.37 33.54 -25.52
C GLY A 78 48.21 34.50 -25.25
N SER A 79 48.44 35.49 -24.38
CA SER A 79 47.62 36.70 -24.27
C SER A 79 47.66 37.51 -25.57
N GLY A 80 46.52 38.07 -25.96
CA GLY A 80 46.43 39.06 -27.03
C GLY A 80 45.07 39.73 -27.04
N ASP A 81 45.04 40.97 -26.55
CA ASP A 81 43.97 41.93 -26.75
C ASP A 81 43.79 42.18 -28.25
N ASP A 82 42.56 42.09 -28.77
CA ASP A 82 42.22 42.75 -30.02
C ASP A 82 40.79 43.30 -30.00
N ALA A 83 40.70 44.55 -30.43
CA ALA A 83 39.53 45.39 -30.47
C ALA A 83 39.07 45.52 -31.93
N GLY A 84 37.82 45.16 -32.19
CA GLY A 84 37.10 45.40 -33.45
C GLY A 84 35.71 44.78 -33.30
N ASP A 85 34.63 45.53 -33.08
CA ASP A 85 33.94 46.42 -34.02
C ASP A 85 33.48 45.65 -35.26
N GLY A 86 32.20 45.26 -35.26
CA GLY A 86 31.56 44.55 -36.37
C GLY A 86 30.21 43.90 -36.05
N ASP A 87 29.15 44.58 -36.49
CA ASP A 87 27.96 44.02 -37.16
C ASP A 87 26.80 43.45 -36.32
N ASP A 88 25.90 44.37 -35.98
CA ASP A 88 24.45 44.34 -36.06
C ASP A 88 23.80 43.21 -36.91
N GLY A 89 23.71 42.03 -36.30
CA GLY A 89 22.87 40.92 -36.73
C GLY A 89 21.91 40.47 -35.64
N SER A 90 20.93 41.33 -35.27
CA SER A 90 19.83 40.96 -34.36
C SER A 90 18.83 40.04 -35.05
N GLY A 91 19.27 38.82 -35.37
CA GLY A 91 18.41 37.70 -35.70
C GLY A 91 17.82 37.15 -34.41
N GLY A 92 16.65 37.66 -34.04
CA GLY A 92 15.84 37.09 -32.96
C GLY A 92 15.50 35.65 -33.32
N SER A 93 16.31 34.72 -32.80
CA SER A 93 15.94 33.32 -32.70
C SER A 93 14.72 33.29 -31.79
N GLY A 94 13.54 33.32 -32.41
CA GLY A 94 12.28 33.02 -31.76
C GLY A 94 12.31 31.57 -31.34
N GLY A 95 13.06 31.29 -30.27
CA GLY A 95 12.86 30.10 -29.48
C GLY A 95 11.42 30.17 -29.03
N THR A 96 10.59 29.31 -29.59
CA THR A 96 9.30 28.96 -29.02
C THR A 96 9.60 28.23 -27.73
N GLY A 97 10.06 28.98 -26.71
CA GLY A 97 10.01 28.50 -25.34
C GLY A 97 8.54 28.26 -25.09
N THR A 98 8.15 27.00 -25.06
CA THR A 98 6.94 26.59 -24.38
C THR A 98 7.10 27.10 -22.96
N GLU A 99 6.41 28.19 -22.65
CA GLU A 99 6.26 28.65 -21.27
C GLU A 99 5.67 27.46 -20.53
N VAL A 100 6.45 26.88 -19.61
CA VAL A 100 5.94 25.88 -18.68
C VAL A 100 4.86 26.61 -17.88
N PRO A 101 3.61 26.12 -17.87
CA PRO A 101 2.55 26.75 -17.10
C PRO A 101 2.99 26.84 -15.63
N ASP A 102 2.55 27.91 -14.96
CA ASP A 102 2.74 28.01 -13.52
C ASP A 102 1.98 26.84 -12.85
N PRO A 103 2.57 26.16 -11.85
CA PRO A 103 1.88 25.08 -11.15
C PRO A 103 0.63 25.61 -10.46
N ILE A 104 -0.41 24.78 -10.41
CA ILE A 104 -1.67 25.07 -9.74
C ILE A 104 -1.58 24.67 -8.27
N THR A 105 -2.34 25.36 -7.42
CA THR A 105 -2.37 25.07 -5.98
C THR A 105 -3.80 24.88 -5.50
N ALA A 106 -4.05 23.91 -4.62
CA ALA A 106 -5.35 23.65 -4.02
C ALA A 106 -5.22 23.33 -2.53
N THR A 107 -6.34 23.37 -1.81
CA THR A 107 -6.42 22.95 -0.40
C THR A 107 -7.36 21.77 -0.29
N VAL A 108 -6.92 20.71 0.38
CA VAL A 108 -7.73 19.53 0.70
C VAL A 108 -7.78 19.39 2.22
N SER A 109 -8.98 19.24 2.77
CA SER A 109 -9.20 19.16 4.21
C SER A 109 -10.31 18.17 4.55
N GLY A 110 -10.21 17.58 5.75
CA GLY A 110 -11.09 16.50 6.14
C GLY A 110 -10.84 15.99 7.55
N THR A 111 -11.26 14.75 7.79
CA THR A 111 -10.98 14.03 9.04
C THR A 111 -10.60 12.59 8.77
N VAL A 112 -9.64 12.09 9.56
CA VAL A 112 -9.31 10.67 9.67
C VAL A 112 -9.90 10.11 10.96
N THR A 113 -10.62 9.00 10.89
CA THR A 113 -11.10 8.25 12.06
C THR A 113 -10.40 6.91 12.13
N VAL A 114 -9.89 6.53 13.30
CA VAL A 114 -9.35 5.20 13.54
C VAL A 114 -10.42 4.36 14.22
N GLU A 115 -10.91 3.34 13.51
CA GLU A 115 -11.79 2.31 14.05
C GLU A 115 -10.92 1.15 14.55
N MET A 116 -11.09 0.79 15.83
CA MET A 116 -10.35 -0.31 16.43
C MET A 116 -11.14 -1.61 16.31
N TYR A 117 -10.44 -2.71 16.11
CA TYR A 117 -11.01 -4.05 16.22
C TYR A 117 -10.14 -4.98 17.05
N GLN A 118 -10.70 -6.12 17.45
CA GLN A 118 -9.96 -7.23 18.04
C GLN A 118 -10.21 -8.48 17.22
N VAL A 119 -9.20 -9.35 17.11
CA VAL A 119 -9.37 -10.67 16.52
C VAL A 119 -9.94 -11.64 17.58
N VAL A 120 -11.20 -12.04 17.40
CA VAL A 120 -11.89 -13.00 18.27
C VAL A 120 -12.21 -14.25 17.47
N GLU A 121 -11.63 -15.38 17.87
CA GLU A 121 -11.79 -16.66 17.16
C GLU A 121 -11.40 -16.60 15.67
N GLY A 122 -10.46 -15.72 15.31
CA GLY A 122 -9.98 -15.54 13.94
C GLY A 122 -10.81 -14.54 13.11
N GLU A 123 -11.76 -13.83 13.73
CA GLU A 123 -12.57 -12.81 13.04
C GLU A 123 -12.34 -11.43 13.64
N ALA A 124 -12.26 -10.41 12.79
CA ALA A 124 -12.23 -9.02 13.21
C ALA A 124 -13.58 -8.60 13.81
N VAL A 125 -13.57 -8.18 15.07
CA VAL A 125 -14.73 -7.68 15.80
C VAL A 125 -14.46 -6.25 16.24
N GLU A 126 -15.34 -5.33 15.83
CA GLU A 126 -15.28 -3.92 16.22
C GLU A 126 -15.15 -3.78 17.75
N LEU A 127 -14.22 -2.94 18.19
CA LEU A 127 -13.96 -2.62 19.59
C LEU A 127 -14.51 -1.23 19.92
N ASP A 128 -15.37 -1.16 20.94
CA ASP A 128 -15.84 0.12 21.47
C ASP A 128 -14.67 0.87 22.13
N SER A 129 -14.30 2.03 21.56
CA SER A 129 -13.24 2.90 22.09
C SER A 129 -13.39 3.28 23.56
N SER A 130 -14.61 3.23 24.13
CA SER A 130 -14.84 3.48 25.55
C SER A 130 -14.32 2.37 26.48
N GLU A 131 -13.96 1.22 25.92
CA GLU A 131 -13.32 0.10 26.62
C GLU A 131 -11.79 0.25 26.67
N VAL A 132 -11.22 1.22 25.95
CA VAL A 132 -9.78 1.50 25.88
C VAL A 132 -9.45 2.77 26.67
N ASP A 133 -8.48 2.68 27.58
CA ASP A 133 -8.15 3.79 28.50
C ASP A 133 -7.53 5.02 27.79
N SER A 134 -6.77 4.80 26.73
CA SER A 134 -6.11 5.85 25.93
C SER A 134 -5.87 5.40 24.50
N PHE A 135 -5.79 6.36 23.57
CA PHE A 135 -5.44 6.07 22.18
C PHE A 135 -4.06 5.37 22.13
N PRO A 136 -3.97 4.14 21.59
CA PRO A 136 -2.78 3.30 21.76
C PRO A 136 -1.75 3.43 20.64
N TYR A 137 -2.05 4.20 19.58
CA TYR A 137 -1.22 4.30 18.38
C TYR A 137 -0.42 5.61 18.31
N GLY A 138 0.52 5.69 17.37
CA GLY A 138 1.33 6.86 17.02
C GLY A 138 0.58 7.89 16.20
N ALA A 139 1.31 8.65 15.37
CA ALA A 139 0.75 9.69 14.51
C ALA A 139 0.05 9.11 13.26
N ILE A 140 -0.68 9.96 12.54
CA ILE A 140 -1.30 9.60 11.26
C ILE A 140 -0.67 10.45 10.17
N PHE A 141 -0.08 9.80 9.17
CA PHE A 141 0.34 10.43 7.93
C PHE A 141 -0.86 10.52 6.98
N VAL A 142 -1.04 11.67 6.31
CA VAL A 142 -2.08 11.88 5.29
C VAL A 142 -1.41 12.30 3.99
N GLY A 143 -1.61 11.50 2.95
CA GLY A 143 -1.00 11.70 1.63
C GLY A 143 -2.05 12.04 0.57
N GLY A 144 -1.80 13.12 -0.17
CA GLY A 144 -2.45 13.40 -1.44
C GLY A 144 -1.49 13.12 -2.59
N TYR A 145 -1.81 12.18 -3.45
CA TYR A 145 -0.96 11.80 -4.58
C TYR A 145 -1.76 11.62 -5.88
N ASP A 146 -1.04 11.70 -6.99
CA ASP A 146 -1.51 11.23 -8.30
C ASP A 146 -0.57 10.14 -8.83
N ASP A 147 -1.01 9.46 -9.88
CA ASP A 147 -0.20 8.53 -10.66
C ASP A 147 -0.39 8.88 -12.15
N PRO A 148 0.31 9.91 -12.64
CA PRO A 148 0.15 10.37 -14.01
C PRO A 148 0.73 9.39 -15.03
N ALA A 149 1.60 8.47 -14.60
CA ALA A 149 2.25 7.47 -15.44
C ALA A 149 1.45 6.16 -15.55
N ASP A 150 0.48 5.94 -14.65
CA ASP A 150 -0.27 4.69 -14.48
C ASP A 150 0.69 3.50 -14.26
N ASP A 151 1.78 3.75 -13.55
CA ASP A 151 2.80 2.74 -13.22
C ASP A 151 2.65 2.20 -11.78
N GLY A 152 1.63 2.66 -11.06
CA GLY A 152 1.33 2.31 -9.69
C GLY A 152 2.12 3.13 -8.67
N ARG A 153 2.99 4.05 -9.11
CA ARG A 153 3.90 4.77 -8.25
C ARG A 153 3.32 6.11 -7.82
N GLU A 154 3.21 6.31 -6.51
CA GLU A 154 2.67 7.54 -5.93
C GLU A 154 3.56 8.75 -6.26
N VAL A 155 2.98 9.83 -6.76
CA VAL A 155 3.65 11.13 -6.80
C VAL A 155 2.93 12.05 -5.82
N PHE A 156 3.54 12.29 -4.66
CA PHE A 156 2.96 13.14 -3.64
C PHE A 156 2.84 14.59 -4.14
N ARG A 157 1.64 15.13 -4.00
CA ARG A 157 1.28 16.51 -4.38
C ARG A 157 1.05 17.38 -3.16
N GLY A 158 0.78 16.77 -2.02
CA GLY A 158 0.68 17.41 -0.71
C GLY A 158 0.53 16.38 0.40
N THR A 159 1.01 16.72 1.58
CA THR A 159 1.00 15.87 2.76
C THR A 159 0.56 16.68 3.99
N ASP A 160 0.06 15.98 5.01
CA ASP A 160 -0.19 16.50 6.35
C ASP A 160 0.02 15.38 7.39
N THR A 161 0.24 15.76 8.64
CA THR A 161 0.44 14.81 9.74
C THR A 161 -0.43 15.18 10.93
N VAL A 162 -1.19 14.20 11.43
CA VAL A 162 -1.87 14.31 12.73
C VAL A 162 -0.91 13.78 13.79
N ASP A 163 -0.15 14.67 14.44
CA ASP A 163 0.89 14.29 15.41
C ASP A 163 0.36 13.60 16.67
N THR A 164 -0.86 13.95 17.08
CA THR A 164 -1.46 13.49 18.35
C THR A 164 -2.90 13.08 18.13
N PRO A 165 -3.13 11.99 17.38
CA PRO A 165 -4.47 11.52 17.12
C PRO A 165 -5.14 11.05 18.40
N GLY A 166 -6.46 11.03 18.36
CA GLY A 166 -7.30 10.53 19.43
C GLY A 166 -8.48 9.76 18.90
N PHE A 167 -9.32 9.29 19.83
CA PHE A 167 -10.59 8.67 19.48
C PHE A 167 -11.52 9.66 18.78
N GLY A 168 -12.18 9.19 17.72
CA GLY A 168 -13.08 10.00 16.90
C GLY A 168 -12.38 10.70 15.73
N PRO A 169 -13.00 11.75 15.17
CA PRO A 169 -12.47 12.42 13.97
C PRO A 169 -11.23 13.26 14.27
N ASN A 170 -10.14 13.01 13.54
CA ASN A 170 -8.88 13.72 13.60
C ASN A 170 -8.74 14.63 12.37
N PRO A 171 -8.80 15.97 12.51
CA PRO A 171 -8.78 16.86 11.37
C PRO A 171 -7.40 16.95 10.72
N PHE A 172 -7.38 17.13 9.40
CA PHE A 172 -6.18 17.40 8.60
C PHE A 172 -6.47 18.50 7.56
N GLU A 173 -5.43 19.20 7.11
CA GLU A 173 -5.45 20.18 6.02
C GLU A 173 -4.12 20.18 5.28
N MET A 174 -4.12 19.78 4.00
CA MET A 174 -2.94 19.77 3.15
C MET A 174 -3.06 20.78 2.01
N THR A 175 -1.92 21.37 1.65
CA THR A 175 -1.78 22.18 0.43
C THR A 175 -1.23 21.29 -0.68
N VAL A 176 -1.95 21.22 -1.79
CA VAL A 176 -1.64 20.36 -2.93
C VAL A 176 -1.11 21.22 -4.07
N THR A 177 -0.02 20.80 -4.70
CA THR A 177 0.58 21.47 -5.87
C THR A 177 0.67 20.50 -7.04
N MET A 178 0.12 20.87 -8.20
CA MET A 178 0.12 20.05 -9.43
C MET A 178 0.52 20.89 -10.65
N ASP A 179 0.95 20.25 -11.73
CA ASP A 179 1.39 20.94 -12.95
C ASP A 179 0.23 21.45 -13.83
N ASP A 180 -0.94 20.82 -13.74
CA ASP A 180 -2.18 21.17 -14.46
C ASP A 180 -3.39 20.64 -13.66
N ASP A 181 -4.60 21.00 -14.10
CA ASP A 181 -5.85 20.45 -13.56
C ASP A 181 -5.83 18.90 -13.66
N GLY A 182 -6.29 18.20 -12.62
CA GLY A 182 -6.19 16.75 -12.56
C GLY A 182 -6.95 16.11 -11.39
N GLU A 183 -6.82 14.79 -11.29
CA GLU A 183 -7.42 14.01 -10.19
C GLU A 183 -6.37 13.74 -9.11
N LEU A 184 -6.80 13.78 -7.86
CA LEU A 184 -5.98 13.48 -6.68
C LEU A 184 -6.63 12.38 -5.84
N ARG A 185 -5.83 11.41 -5.43
CA ARG A 185 -6.19 10.39 -4.44
C ARG A 185 -5.76 10.86 -3.06
N VAL A 186 -6.56 10.55 -2.05
CA VAL A 186 -6.27 10.91 -0.66
C VAL A 186 -6.35 9.66 0.21
N TYR A 187 -5.30 9.41 0.99
CA TYR A 187 -5.24 8.30 1.93
C TYR A 187 -4.60 8.74 3.24
N ALA A 188 -4.68 7.87 4.23
CA ALA A 188 -4.00 8.03 5.50
C ALA A 188 -3.38 6.70 5.95
N SER A 189 -2.21 6.78 6.58
CA SER A 189 -1.52 5.66 7.21
C SER A 189 -1.33 5.93 8.69
N LEU A 190 -1.56 4.93 9.53
CA LEU A 190 -1.41 5.02 10.98
C LEU A 190 -0.08 4.40 11.40
N ASP A 191 0.76 5.13 12.13
CA ASP A 191 1.89 4.55 12.86
C ASP A 191 1.33 3.70 14.02
N ALA A 192 0.95 2.45 13.76
CA ALA A 192 0.22 1.64 14.73
C ALA A 192 1.10 1.20 15.91
N ASN A 193 2.40 1.04 15.68
CA ASN A 193 3.34 0.67 16.74
C ASN A 193 3.90 1.88 17.50
N GLY A 194 3.66 3.12 17.04
CA GLY A 194 4.15 4.35 17.65
C GLY A 194 5.67 4.51 17.56
N ASN A 195 6.29 3.91 16.53
CA ASN A 195 7.74 3.87 16.36
C ASN A 195 8.27 5.02 15.50
N THR A 196 7.39 5.92 15.03
CA THR A 196 7.69 7.06 14.15
C THR A 196 8.04 6.71 12.70
N ILE A 197 7.75 5.51 12.24
CA ILE A 197 7.98 5.04 10.86
C ILE A 197 6.63 4.67 10.26
N ILE A 198 6.37 5.15 9.05
CA ILE A 198 5.22 4.68 8.25
C ILE A 198 5.69 3.50 7.39
N GLU A 199 5.29 2.30 7.79
CA GLU A 199 5.71 1.04 7.16
C GLU A 199 4.68 0.55 6.12
N SER A 200 5.10 -0.31 5.19
CA SER A 200 4.22 -0.89 4.15
C SER A 200 3.10 -1.76 4.70
N SER A 201 3.26 -2.27 5.93
CA SER A 201 2.30 -3.10 6.65
C SER A 201 1.42 -2.32 7.63
N GLU A 202 1.64 -1.02 7.78
CA GLU A 202 0.83 -0.22 8.68
C GLU A 202 -0.62 -0.13 8.20
N PRO A 203 -1.60 -0.03 9.12
CA PRO A 203 -3.00 0.15 8.76
C PRO A 203 -3.24 1.40 7.92
N LEU A 204 -3.89 1.21 6.79
CA LEU A 204 -4.21 2.25 5.81
C LEU A 204 -5.72 2.51 5.73
N GLY A 205 -6.07 3.73 5.35
CA GLY A 205 -7.43 4.14 5.01
C GLY A 205 -7.42 5.00 3.76
N VAL A 206 -8.42 4.84 2.90
CA VAL A 206 -8.53 5.57 1.64
C VAL A 206 -9.84 6.35 1.59
N TRP A 207 -9.80 7.54 0.98
CA TRP A 207 -11.02 8.22 0.58
C TRP A 207 -11.49 7.64 -0.77
N PRO A 208 -12.67 7.02 -0.85
CA PRO A 208 -13.08 6.26 -2.05
C PRO A 208 -13.34 7.15 -3.28
N SER A 209 -13.44 8.47 -3.09
CA SER A 209 -13.67 9.43 -4.18
C SER A 209 -12.38 10.07 -4.67
N MET A 210 -12.35 10.44 -5.94
CA MET A 210 -11.28 11.25 -6.52
C MET A 210 -11.54 12.74 -6.24
N ALA A 211 -10.52 13.48 -5.80
CA ALA A 211 -10.57 14.94 -5.72
C ALA A 211 -10.23 15.54 -7.09
N GLU A 212 -11.15 16.31 -7.65
CA GLU A 212 -10.90 17.10 -8.86
C GLU A 212 -10.15 18.39 -8.47
N ILE A 213 -8.88 18.47 -8.83
CA ILE A 213 -7.98 19.57 -8.52
C ILE A 213 -7.94 20.57 -9.67
N SER A 214 -8.14 21.84 -9.32
CA SER A 214 -7.93 22.99 -10.20
C SER A 214 -7.34 24.15 -9.39
N ASP A 215 -6.77 25.15 -10.06
CA ASP A 215 -6.11 26.26 -9.36
C ASP A 215 -7.05 27.01 -8.39
N GLY A 216 -6.65 27.08 -7.13
CA GLY A 216 -7.40 27.65 -6.02
C GLY A 216 -8.58 26.80 -5.53
N ALA A 217 -8.69 25.53 -5.96
CA ALA A 217 -9.74 24.63 -5.48
C ALA A 217 -9.64 24.41 -3.96
N ILE A 218 -10.81 24.26 -3.33
CA ILE A 218 -10.93 23.91 -1.92
C ILE A 218 -11.83 22.67 -1.84
N ILE A 219 -11.22 21.53 -1.56
CA ILE A 219 -11.90 20.27 -1.30
C ILE A 219 -12.05 20.14 0.22
N THR A 220 -13.28 19.97 0.68
CA THR A 220 -13.63 19.78 2.09
C THR A 220 -14.34 18.45 2.27
N ASP A 221 -14.55 18.07 3.53
CA ASP A 221 -15.36 16.90 3.89
C ASP A 221 -14.77 15.58 3.36
N VAL A 222 -13.44 15.51 3.23
CA VAL A 222 -12.74 14.24 3.03
C VAL A 222 -12.85 13.43 4.32
N GLU A 223 -13.47 12.26 4.25
CA GLU A 223 -13.65 11.37 5.40
C GLU A 223 -12.91 10.06 5.12
N ILE A 224 -11.87 9.79 5.91
CA ILE A 224 -11.07 8.57 5.82
C ILE A 224 -11.29 7.76 7.10
N THR A 225 -11.44 6.45 6.94
CA THR A 225 -11.42 5.51 8.07
C THR A 225 -10.24 4.57 7.94
N ILE A 226 -9.41 4.48 8.98
CA ILE A 226 -8.37 3.47 9.13
C ILE A 226 -8.91 2.39 10.07
N LEU A 227 -8.80 1.12 9.67
CA LEU A 227 -9.14 -0.01 10.51
C LEU A 227 -7.87 -0.56 11.15
N ALA A 228 -7.75 -0.51 12.48
CA ALA A 228 -6.54 -0.90 13.20
C ALA A 228 -6.82 -1.96 14.28
N GLU A 229 -5.95 -2.97 14.37
CA GLU A 229 -6.06 -3.97 15.42
C GLU A 229 -5.67 -3.37 16.78
N TYR A 230 -6.43 -3.68 17.81
CA TYR A 230 -6.09 -3.37 19.19
C TYR A 230 -5.69 -4.64 19.95
N ASP A 231 -4.38 -4.79 20.18
CA ASP A 231 -3.82 -5.83 21.05
C ASP A 231 -3.45 -5.27 22.44
N PRO A 232 -4.28 -5.49 23.48
CA PRO A 232 -4.02 -4.97 24.82
C PRO A 232 -2.85 -5.65 25.54
N ASP A 233 -2.44 -6.85 25.11
CA ASP A 233 -1.39 -7.61 25.79
C ASP A 233 0.02 -7.14 25.39
N GLY A 234 0.12 -6.21 24.44
CA GLY A 234 1.39 -5.63 24.02
C GLY A 234 2.34 -6.66 23.41
N SER A 235 1.80 -7.78 22.91
CA SER A 235 2.50 -8.62 21.93
C SER A 235 2.70 -7.91 20.59
N GLY A 236 2.23 -6.67 20.47
CA GLY A 236 2.94 -5.60 19.77
C GLY A 236 3.23 -5.91 18.32
N GLY A 237 2.21 -5.72 17.48
CA GLY A 237 2.42 -5.05 16.19
C GLY A 237 3.05 -5.88 15.09
N ASP A 238 2.61 -7.11 14.89
CA ASP A 238 2.66 -7.75 13.57
C ASP A 238 1.21 -8.00 13.12
N SER A 239 0.47 -6.90 12.94
CA SER A 239 -0.91 -6.91 12.42
C SER A 239 -0.94 -6.87 10.88
N GLY A 240 0.18 -7.19 10.23
CA GLY A 240 0.19 -7.52 8.82
C GLY A 240 -0.76 -8.69 8.60
N GLY A 241 -1.70 -8.51 7.66
CA GLY A 241 -2.82 -9.42 7.41
C GLY A 241 -2.42 -10.88 7.39
N SER A 242 -3.41 -11.74 7.67
CA SER A 242 -3.28 -13.19 7.68
C SER A 242 -2.91 -13.73 6.29
N ASP A 243 -1.67 -13.54 5.86
CA ASP A 243 -1.05 -14.30 4.80
C ASP A 243 -0.85 -15.71 5.34
N GLY A 244 -1.87 -16.53 5.09
CA GLY A 244 -1.76 -17.98 5.04
C GLY A 244 -0.67 -18.36 4.04
N GLY A 245 0.58 -18.29 4.47
CA GLY A 245 1.72 -18.29 3.57
C GLY A 245 3.10 -18.34 4.20
N GLY A 246 3.23 -18.64 5.50
CA GLY A 246 4.49 -19.09 6.10
C GLY A 246 5.67 -18.14 5.94
N SER A 247 5.76 -17.14 6.81
CA SER A 247 7.02 -16.47 7.10
C SER A 247 7.09 -16.17 8.58
N ASP A 248 8.18 -16.61 9.19
CA ASP A 248 8.45 -16.56 10.61
C ASP A 248 8.91 -15.13 10.97
N GLY A 249 7.99 -14.17 11.03
CA GLY A 249 8.22 -12.78 11.42
C GLY A 249 8.31 -12.65 12.94
N SER A 250 9.52 -12.68 13.49
CA SER A 250 9.77 -12.43 14.91
C SER A 250 9.95 -10.93 15.18
N GLY A 251 8.87 -10.26 15.57
CA GLY A 251 8.92 -9.00 16.31
C GLY A 251 9.64 -9.18 17.66
N GLY A 252 10.64 -8.36 17.93
CA GLY A 252 11.58 -8.51 19.03
C GLY A 252 10.95 -8.36 20.42
N SER A 253 10.80 -9.48 21.15
CA SER A 253 10.87 -9.49 22.61
C SER A 253 11.27 -10.86 23.16
N SER A 254 12.55 -10.97 23.54
CA SER A 254 13.13 -11.93 24.50
C SER A 254 12.30 -13.18 24.90
N GLY A 255 12.18 -14.16 24.00
CA GLY A 255 11.31 -15.33 24.22
C GLY A 255 11.76 -16.62 23.53
N SER A 256 12.92 -17.15 23.93
CA SER A 256 13.44 -18.49 23.63
C SER A 256 12.39 -19.55 23.23
N GLY A 257 12.32 -19.95 21.95
CA GLY A 257 11.30 -20.90 21.53
C GLY A 257 11.33 -21.51 20.11
N GLY A 258 12.50 -21.76 19.50
CA GLY A 258 12.63 -22.92 18.59
C GLY A 258 12.45 -22.72 17.08
N SER A 259 13.35 -21.96 16.46
CA SER A 259 14.03 -22.29 15.19
C SER A 259 15.42 -21.64 15.26
N ASP A 260 16.48 -22.46 15.17
CA ASP A 260 17.86 -22.14 15.60
C ASP A 260 18.67 -21.30 14.58
N GLU A 261 18.09 -20.23 14.01
CA GLU A 261 18.89 -19.24 13.29
C GLU A 261 19.16 -18.06 14.25
N ASP A 262 20.37 -18.01 14.80
CA ASP A 262 20.81 -16.91 15.67
C ASP A 262 20.81 -15.62 14.83
N CYS A 263 19.78 -14.79 14.96
CA CYS A 263 19.73 -13.45 14.35
C CYS A 263 20.73 -12.55 15.07
N ASN A 264 21.97 -12.54 14.59
CA ASN A 264 23.09 -11.84 15.21
C ASN A 264 24.00 -11.16 14.18
N LEU A 265 23.56 -11.08 12.92
CA LEU A 265 24.31 -10.36 11.89
C LEU A 265 24.19 -8.86 12.11
N VAL A 266 25.22 -8.14 11.69
CA VAL A 266 25.26 -6.69 11.70
C VAL A 266 25.30 -6.16 10.27
N VAL A 267 24.38 -5.24 9.94
CA VAL A 267 24.45 -4.43 8.73
C VAL A 267 24.70 -2.98 9.15
N SER A 268 25.82 -2.41 8.73
CA SER A 268 26.27 -1.10 9.22
C SER A 268 27.13 -0.36 8.21
N GLY A 269 27.15 0.96 8.34
CA GLY A 269 27.99 1.83 7.54
C GLY A 269 27.75 3.31 7.83
N PRO A 270 28.48 4.19 7.15
CA PRO A 270 28.20 5.61 7.18
C PRO A 270 26.95 5.93 6.36
N ALA A 271 26.28 7.03 6.71
CA ALA A 271 25.23 7.64 5.91
C ALA A 271 25.64 9.09 5.58
N THR A 272 25.59 9.44 4.31
CA THR A 272 25.90 10.78 3.80
C THR A 272 24.62 11.45 3.30
N VAL A 273 24.34 12.67 3.76
CA VAL A 273 23.21 13.48 3.31
C VAL A 273 23.72 14.62 2.42
N GLY A 274 23.13 14.75 1.23
CA GLY A 274 23.49 15.75 0.21
C GLY A 274 23.14 17.20 0.55
N SER A 275 22.62 17.45 1.75
CA SER A 275 22.21 18.74 2.28
C SER A 275 22.70 18.93 3.73
N ASP A 276 22.73 20.18 4.20
CA ASP A 276 23.02 20.47 5.62
C ASP A 276 21.77 20.15 6.45
N TYR A 277 21.78 18.98 7.10
CA TYR A 277 20.69 18.46 7.91
C TYR A 277 21.21 18.06 9.30
N THR A 278 20.42 18.26 10.35
CA THR A 278 20.74 17.80 11.71
C THR A 278 19.46 17.31 12.36
N GLY A 279 19.41 16.01 12.63
CA GLY A 279 18.19 15.36 13.07
C GLY A 279 18.37 13.85 13.12
N ARG A 280 17.26 13.11 13.00
CA ARG A 280 17.28 11.65 12.92
C ARG A 280 17.37 11.21 11.45
N GLY A 281 18.06 10.10 11.21
CA GLY A 281 17.99 9.33 9.98
C GLY A 281 17.46 7.94 10.25
N LEU A 282 16.90 7.31 9.23
CA LEU A 282 16.46 5.92 9.22
C LEU A 282 17.31 5.15 8.22
N ALA A 283 17.87 4.03 8.64
CA ALA A 283 18.47 3.03 7.77
C ALA A 283 17.61 1.77 7.86
N MET A 284 17.31 1.15 6.74
CA MET A 284 16.40 -0.01 6.73
C MET A 284 16.75 -1.04 5.66
N LEU A 285 16.40 -2.29 5.96
CA LEU A 285 16.32 -3.37 4.99
C LEU A 285 14.87 -3.47 4.52
N ALA A 286 14.66 -3.40 3.22
CA ALA A 286 13.36 -3.60 2.58
C ALA A 286 13.42 -4.80 1.62
N ASN A 287 12.26 -5.36 1.29
CA ASN A 287 12.13 -6.36 0.24
C ASN A 287 12.59 -5.80 -1.11
N ILE A 288 12.82 -6.68 -2.08
CA ILE A 288 13.33 -6.27 -3.39
C ILE A 288 12.38 -5.34 -4.15
N ASP A 289 11.09 -5.38 -3.81
CA ASP A 289 10.03 -4.53 -4.35
C ASP A 289 9.87 -3.20 -3.60
N GLY A 290 10.69 -2.93 -2.57
CA GLY A 290 10.64 -1.70 -1.79
C GLY A 290 9.70 -1.75 -0.59
N THR A 291 8.98 -2.85 -0.38
CA THR A 291 8.12 -3.01 0.81
C THR A 291 8.96 -3.25 2.07
N GLY A 292 8.59 -2.64 3.19
CA GLY A 292 9.36 -2.76 4.43
C GLY A 292 8.92 -1.78 5.52
N PRO A 293 9.73 -1.62 6.59
CA PRO A 293 11.05 -2.21 6.79
C PRO A 293 10.99 -3.66 7.33
N ILE A 294 11.87 -4.54 6.86
CA ILE A 294 12.14 -5.86 7.45
C ILE A 294 12.94 -5.70 8.75
N HIS A 295 13.88 -4.76 8.73
CA HIS A 295 14.73 -4.40 9.86
C HIS A 295 15.15 -2.94 9.68
N TYR A 296 15.31 -2.20 10.77
CA TYR A 296 15.78 -0.82 10.69
C TYR A 296 16.70 -0.43 11.86
N ASP A 297 17.34 0.72 11.71
CA ASP A 297 18.05 1.47 12.74
C ASP A 297 17.74 2.97 12.59
N ILE A 298 17.43 3.63 13.71
CA ILE A 298 17.26 5.09 13.77
C ILE A 298 18.54 5.67 14.35
N PHE A 299 19.20 6.53 13.60
CA PHE A 299 20.51 7.07 13.94
C PHE A 299 20.54 8.60 13.91
N ASP A 300 21.56 9.19 14.53
CA ASP A 300 21.75 10.64 14.57
C ASP A 300 22.54 11.12 13.34
N ILE A 301 22.05 12.18 12.70
CA ILE A 301 22.74 12.88 11.61
C ILE A 301 23.20 14.25 12.10
N THR A 302 24.47 14.56 11.83
CA THR A 302 25.07 15.86 12.19
C THR A 302 25.50 16.62 10.94
N GLY A 303 24.98 17.83 10.79
CA GLY A 303 25.36 18.76 9.74
C GLY A 303 26.77 19.30 9.94
N ASP A 304 27.50 19.48 8.86
CA ASP A 304 28.86 20.04 8.89
C ASP A 304 28.90 21.57 8.69
N GLY A 305 27.74 22.19 8.44
CA GLY A 305 27.59 23.62 8.20
C GLY A 305 28.14 24.09 6.84
N ALA A 306 28.43 23.17 5.92
CA ALA A 306 29.07 23.39 4.63
C ALA A 306 28.34 22.72 3.45
N SER A 307 27.05 22.41 3.64
CA SER A 307 26.12 21.79 2.68
C SER A 307 26.10 20.26 2.65
N SER A 308 26.61 19.59 3.68
CA SER A 308 26.43 18.15 3.84
C SER A 308 26.20 17.79 5.30
N ALA A 309 25.62 16.61 5.51
CA ALA A 309 25.53 16.01 6.83
C ALA A 309 25.95 14.55 6.78
N SER A 310 26.32 14.00 7.92
CA SER A 310 26.71 12.60 8.04
C SER A 310 26.26 11.99 9.35
N GLY A 311 25.99 10.70 9.33
CA GLY A 311 25.75 9.85 10.49
C GLY A 311 26.35 8.46 10.27
N ASP A 312 26.30 7.62 11.29
CA ASP A 312 26.63 6.19 11.17
C ASP A 312 25.41 5.40 11.64
N TYR A 313 25.04 4.35 10.92
CA TYR A 313 23.95 3.45 11.29
C TYR A 313 24.49 2.04 11.58
N ALA A 314 23.79 1.30 12.42
CA ALA A 314 24.10 -0.09 12.71
C ALA A 314 22.84 -0.88 13.09
N MET A 315 22.31 -1.64 12.12
CA MET A 315 21.28 -2.65 12.37
C MET A 315 21.93 -3.89 12.99
N THR A 316 21.65 -4.14 14.26
CA THR A 316 22.08 -5.34 14.99
C THR A 316 20.96 -6.34 15.08
N ASP A 317 21.31 -7.62 15.18
CA ASP A 317 20.35 -8.74 15.27
C ASP A 317 19.59 -9.00 13.96
N VAL A 318 20.23 -8.70 12.82
CA VAL A 318 19.72 -9.07 11.50
C VAL A 318 19.75 -10.59 11.36
N CYS A 319 18.62 -11.17 10.95
CA CYS A 319 18.53 -12.60 10.72
C CYS A 319 19.36 -13.02 9.50
N PRO A 320 20.05 -14.17 9.56
CA PRO A 320 20.67 -14.75 8.39
C PRO A 320 19.62 -15.14 7.35
N SER A 321 20.08 -15.49 6.14
CA SER A 321 19.25 -16.06 5.08
C SER A 321 18.12 -15.17 4.53
N LEU A 322 18.11 -13.85 4.79
CA LEU A 322 17.14 -12.91 4.16
C LEU A 322 17.27 -12.86 2.64
N GLY A 323 18.42 -13.24 2.07
CA GLY A 323 18.65 -13.28 0.65
C GLY A 323 18.89 -11.90 0.04
N SER A 324 18.29 -11.63 -1.11
CA SER A 324 18.43 -10.34 -1.80
C SER A 324 17.41 -9.33 -1.26
N VAL A 325 17.91 -8.25 -0.66
CA VAL A 325 17.13 -7.16 -0.06
C VAL A 325 17.63 -5.81 -0.55
N GLN A 326 16.85 -4.75 -0.36
CA GLN A 326 17.29 -3.38 -0.54
C GLN A 326 17.77 -2.81 0.79
N LEU A 327 18.87 -2.06 0.77
CA LEU A 327 19.31 -1.22 1.88
C LEU A 327 18.98 0.23 1.51
N LEU A 328 18.02 0.80 2.24
CA LEU A 328 17.44 2.12 2.01
C LEU A 328 17.77 3.05 3.19
N GLY A 329 17.72 4.35 2.91
CA GLY A 329 17.88 5.40 3.91
C GLY A 329 16.79 6.46 3.77
N SER A 330 16.41 7.10 4.87
CA SER A 330 15.50 8.25 4.86
C SER A 330 15.89 9.28 5.93
N ILE A 331 15.54 10.53 5.71
CA ILE A 331 15.57 11.61 6.71
C ILE A 331 14.20 12.27 6.78
N ASP A 332 13.74 12.59 7.98
CA ASP A 332 12.54 13.41 8.24
C ASP A 332 12.78 14.83 7.70
N SER A 333 12.50 15.00 6.42
CA SER A 333 12.86 16.18 5.62
C SER A 333 11.80 17.26 5.70
N ASN A 334 10.58 16.89 6.05
CA ASN A 334 9.45 17.78 6.28
C ASN A 334 9.31 18.19 7.77
N ASP A 335 10.12 17.63 8.69
CA ASP A 335 10.17 17.90 10.14
C ASP A 335 8.80 17.65 10.82
N ASN A 336 8.07 16.63 10.36
CA ASN A 336 6.78 16.24 10.93
C ASN A 336 6.92 15.18 12.05
N GLY A 337 8.15 14.70 12.31
CA GLY A 337 8.44 13.74 13.36
C GLY A 337 8.26 12.28 12.96
N LEU A 338 7.89 12.00 11.71
CA LEU A 338 7.77 10.68 11.10
C LEU A 338 8.88 10.45 10.07
N PHE A 339 9.16 9.17 9.81
CA PHE A 339 9.79 8.74 8.57
C PHE A 339 8.68 8.25 7.66
N ASP A 340 8.25 9.08 6.73
CA ASP A 340 7.11 8.82 5.84
C ASP A 340 7.52 8.80 4.36
N PRO A 341 6.63 8.42 3.43
CA PRO A 341 7.00 8.29 2.02
C PRO A 341 7.32 9.59 1.29
N ASP A 342 6.94 10.76 1.83
CA ASP A 342 7.25 12.09 1.27
C ASP A 342 8.65 12.57 1.68
N ASP A 343 9.29 11.85 2.61
CA ASP A 343 10.64 12.16 3.04
C ASP A 343 11.70 11.97 1.97
N THR A 344 12.79 12.72 2.12
CA THR A 344 13.98 12.55 1.29
C THR A 344 14.58 11.16 1.55
N SER A 345 14.45 10.31 0.55
CA SER A 345 14.92 8.93 0.58
C SER A 345 16.25 8.75 -0.17
N GLY A 346 16.92 7.65 0.12
CA GLY A 346 18.19 7.29 -0.47
C GLY A 346 18.43 5.79 -0.36
N ALA A 347 19.61 5.35 -0.79
CA ALA A 347 19.93 3.93 -0.84
C ALA A 347 21.42 3.67 -0.63
N TYR A 348 21.75 2.40 -0.47
CA TYR A 348 23.12 1.93 -0.49
C TYR A 348 23.81 2.28 -1.82
N VAL A 349 25.04 2.76 -1.74
CA VAL A 349 25.85 3.12 -2.90
C VAL A 349 27.18 2.36 -2.95
N VAL A 350 27.57 1.90 -4.14
CA VAL A 350 28.91 1.32 -4.39
C VAL A 350 29.94 2.37 -4.77
N ALA A 351 29.48 3.53 -5.21
CA ALA A 351 30.21 4.74 -5.53
C ALA A 351 29.21 5.92 -5.50
N PRO A 352 29.65 7.18 -5.35
CA PRO A 352 28.74 8.32 -5.32
C PRO A 352 27.75 8.28 -6.49
N ASP A 353 26.47 8.49 -6.19
CA ASP A 353 25.37 8.50 -7.15
C ASP A 353 25.23 7.20 -7.97
N THR A 354 25.71 6.06 -7.43
CA THR A 354 25.60 4.74 -8.06
C THR A 354 24.92 3.78 -7.11
N ASN A 355 23.62 3.58 -7.34
CA ASN A 355 22.78 2.65 -6.58
C ASN A 355 23.42 1.26 -6.54
N GLY A 356 23.73 0.81 -5.33
CA GLY A 356 24.42 -0.44 -5.04
C GLY A 356 23.46 -1.61 -4.75
N ASN A 357 22.15 -1.34 -4.70
CA ASN A 357 21.15 -2.36 -4.43
C ASN A 357 20.97 -3.31 -5.64
N PRO A 358 20.53 -4.56 -5.38
CA PRO A 358 20.27 -5.15 -4.06
C PRO A 358 21.54 -5.58 -3.33
N ILE A 359 21.46 -5.67 -2.01
CA ILE A 359 22.46 -6.32 -1.16
C ILE A 359 22.05 -7.78 -0.88
N TYR A 360 23.02 -8.63 -0.53
CA TYR A 360 22.76 -10.04 -0.23
C TYR A 360 23.11 -10.35 1.23
N VAL A 361 22.09 -10.60 2.05
CA VAL A 361 22.21 -10.93 3.47
C VAL A 361 22.04 -12.44 3.64
N ASP A 362 23.10 -13.12 4.08
CA ASP A 362 23.13 -14.58 4.20
C ASP A 362 23.73 -15.02 5.54
N THR A 363 25.05 -15.05 5.67
CA THR A 363 25.70 -15.62 6.88
C THR A 363 26.82 -14.77 7.48
N ALA A 364 27.03 -13.57 6.96
CA ALA A 364 28.12 -12.69 7.40
C ALA A 364 27.64 -11.25 7.59
N ASP A 365 28.28 -10.56 8.53
CA ASP A 365 28.10 -9.13 8.75
C ASP A 365 28.43 -8.35 7.47
N LEU A 366 27.62 -7.32 7.20
CA LEU A 366 27.80 -6.38 6.10
C LEU A 366 28.18 -5.02 6.70
N THR A 367 29.49 -4.78 6.80
CA THR A 367 30.03 -3.53 7.36
C THR A 367 30.55 -2.62 6.25
N ASP A 368 30.60 -1.31 6.52
CA ASP A 368 31.05 -0.27 5.58
C ASP A 368 30.13 -0.11 4.35
N TYR A 369 28.84 -0.40 4.50
CA TYR A 369 27.84 -0.19 3.45
C TYR A 369 27.34 1.26 3.52
N GLU A 370 27.84 2.14 2.66
CA GLU A 370 27.48 3.56 2.68
C GLU A 370 26.06 3.80 2.15
N LEU A 371 25.23 4.51 2.93
CA LEU A 371 23.97 5.08 2.48
C LEU A 371 24.21 6.50 1.94
N GLN A 372 23.59 6.84 0.81
CA GLN A 372 23.57 8.21 0.28
C GLN A 372 22.11 8.70 0.17
N ILE A 373 21.81 9.84 0.78
CA ILE A 373 20.46 10.43 0.87
C ILE A 373 20.48 11.89 0.36
N PRO A 374 19.83 12.23 -0.77
CA PRO A 374 19.32 11.35 -1.81
C PRO A 374 20.44 10.82 -2.72
N ILE A 375 20.10 9.85 -3.56
CA ILE A 375 20.90 9.49 -4.74
C ILE A 375 20.44 10.35 -5.91
N LEU A 376 21.37 10.98 -6.64
CA LEU A 376 21.03 11.74 -7.84
C LEU A 376 21.28 10.91 -9.10
N ASN A 377 20.28 10.81 -9.97
CA ASN A 377 20.45 10.17 -11.27
C ASN A 377 21.47 10.96 -12.10
N ALA A 378 22.62 10.36 -12.40
CA ALA A 378 23.69 11.05 -13.12
C ALA A 378 23.31 11.55 -14.54
N THR A 379 22.22 11.05 -15.12
CA THR A 379 21.74 11.43 -16.46
C THR A 379 20.75 12.59 -16.39
N THR A 380 19.77 12.54 -15.49
CA THR A 380 18.70 13.55 -15.39
C THR A 380 19.04 14.65 -14.38
N GLY A 381 19.86 14.33 -13.37
CA GLY A 381 20.12 15.17 -12.20
C GLY A 381 18.97 15.19 -11.19
N GLU A 382 17.95 14.36 -11.39
CA GLU A 382 16.80 14.21 -10.49
C GLU A 382 17.11 13.15 -9.43
N GLU A 383 16.42 13.22 -8.30
CA GLU A 383 16.54 12.24 -7.22
C GLU A 383 16.03 10.87 -7.70
N GLU A 384 16.80 9.83 -7.41
CA GLU A 384 16.29 8.46 -7.56
C GLU A 384 15.30 8.19 -6.44
N ASP A 385 14.15 7.69 -6.83
CA ASP A 385 13.10 7.34 -5.91
C ASP A 385 13.40 5.99 -5.23
N ASN A 386 13.77 6.07 -3.95
CA ASN A 386 14.21 4.97 -3.08
C ASN A 386 13.41 4.95 -1.76
N ARG A 387 12.18 5.47 -1.77
CA ARG A 387 11.31 5.50 -0.59
C ARG A 387 10.76 4.11 -0.26
N ILE A 388 10.21 3.96 0.94
CA ILE A 388 9.40 2.79 1.29
C ILE A 388 8.18 2.79 0.38
N GLU A 389 7.93 1.67 -0.29
CA GLU A 389 6.73 1.52 -1.11
C GLU A 389 5.53 1.29 -0.19
N LEU A 390 4.59 2.24 -0.17
CA LEU A 390 3.26 1.98 0.35
C LEU A 390 2.39 1.52 -0.80
N VAL A 391 1.54 0.51 -0.55
CA VAL A 391 0.49 0.15 -1.49
C VAL A 391 -0.82 0.68 -0.93
N PRO A 392 -1.12 1.97 -1.16
CA PRO A 392 -2.21 2.67 -0.49
C PRO A 392 -3.57 2.00 -0.72
N PHE A 393 -3.79 1.43 -1.92
CA PHE A 393 -5.06 0.82 -2.30
C PHE A 393 -4.88 -0.22 -3.40
N VAL A 394 -5.87 -1.11 -3.49
CA VAL A 394 -6.11 -1.97 -4.65
C VAL A 394 -7.53 -1.76 -5.13
N VAL A 395 -7.77 -2.08 -6.41
CA VAL A 395 -9.09 -2.07 -7.01
C VAL A 395 -9.64 -3.49 -7.01
N LEU A 396 -10.78 -3.68 -6.36
CA LEU A 396 -11.62 -4.87 -6.52
C LEU A 396 -12.61 -4.61 -7.64
N SER A 397 -12.62 -5.45 -8.66
CA SER A 397 -13.51 -5.28 -9.81
C SER A 397 -14.19 -6.58 -10.19
N GLY A 398 -15.23 -6.48 -11.03
CA GLY A 398 -15.86 -7.67 -11.59
C GLY A 398 -17.27 -7.39 -12.07
N THR A 399 -18.05 -8.46 -12.22
CA THR A 399 -19.46 -8.36 -12.60
C THR A 399 -20.38 -8.93 -11.52
N VAL A 400 -21.56 -8.34 -11.37
CA VAL A 400 -22.67 -8.92 -10.60
C VAL A 400 -23.72 -9.44 -11.56
N ARG A 401 -24.23 -10.64 -11.27
CA ARG A 401 -25.22 -11.35 -12.10
C ARG A 401 -26.35 -11.91 -11.24
N TYR A 402 -27.57 -11.93 -11.75
CA TYR A 402 -28.70 -12.60 -11.09
C TYR A 402 -28.89 -14.02 -11.65
N GLY A 403 -28.35 -15.02 -10.95
CA GLY A 403 -28.37 -16.42 -11.37
C GLY A 403 -27.92 -16.60 -12.83
N THR A 404 -28.77 -17.22 -13.65
CA THR A 404 -28.57 -17.36 -15.11
C THR A 404 -29.51 -16.48 -15.94
N GLY A 405 -30.30 -15.63 -15.28
CA GLY A 405 -31.36 -14.82 -15.88
C GLY A 405 -30.93 -13.38 -16.13
N THR A 406 -31.92 -12.48 -16.07
CA THR A 406 -31.74 -11.03 -16.14
C THR A 406 -32.27 -10.40 -14.87
N PHE A 407 -31.83 -9.18 -14.54
CA PHE A 407 -32.37 -8.47 -13.39
C PHE A 407 -33.86 -8.12 -13.54
N ASP A 408 -34.44 -8.21 -14.75
CA ASP A 408 -35.87 -8.10 -15.00
C ASP A 408 -36.73 -9.16 -14.26
N ASP A 409 -36.09 -10.23 -13.75
CA ASP A 409 -36.74 -11.26 -12.95
C ASP A 409 -36.90 -10.87 -11.46
N LEU A 410 -36.31 -9.74 -11.04
CA LEU A 410 -36.48 -9.13 -9.71
C LEU A 410 -37.69 -8.17 -9.71
N ASP A 411 -38.14 -7.80 -8.50
CA ASP A 411 -39.25 -6.88 -8.37
C ASP A 411 -38.86 -5.47 -8.89
N PRO A 412 -39.70 -4.84 -9.75
CA PRO A 412 -39.38 -3.53 -10.31
C PRO A 412 -39.13 -2.48 -9.23
N GLY A 413 -37.98 -1.83 -9.32
CA GLY A 413 -37.53 -0.85 -8.33
C GLY A 413 -36.33 -1.31 -7.51
N THR A 414 -36.02 -2.63 -7.52
CA THR A 414 -34.88 -3.22 -6.80
C THR A 414 -33.60 -2.41 -6.98
N SER A 415 -32.84 -2.25 -5.89
CA SER A 415 -31.49 -1.68 -5.89
C SER A 415 -30.48 -2.75 -5.49
N ILE A 416 -29.31 -2.75 -6.14
CA ILE A 416 -28.21 -3.67 -5.81
C ILE A 416 -27.06 -2.86 -5.22
N TYR A 417 -26.53 -3.34 -4.10
CA TYR A 417 -25.34 -2.79 -3.44
C TYR A 417 -24.21 -3.79 -3.51
N VAL A 418 -23.05 -3.39 -4.00
CA VAL A 418 -21.81 -4.18 -3.97
C VAL A 418 -20.84 -3.48 -3.04
N THR A 419 -20.40 -4.16 -1.99
CA THR A 419 -19.74 -3.53 -0.84
C THR A 419 -18.50 -4.29 -0.44
N ALA A 420 -17.41 -3.58 -0.18
CA ALA A 420 -16.23 -4.12 0.50
C ALA A 420 -16.31 -3.76 1.99
N LEU A 421 -16.79 -4.69 2.81
CA LEU A 421 -17.08 -4.47 4.22
C LEU A 421 -15.84 -4.65 5.09
N LYS A 422 -15.67 -3.77 6.09
CA LYS A 422 -14.63 -3.86 7.13
C LYS A 422 -14.84 -5.07 8.05
N TYR A 423 -16.10 -5.40 8.32
CA TYR A 423 -16.49 -6.46 9.22
C TYR A 423 -17.39 -7.47 8.52
N ARG A 424 -17.35 -8.70 9.00
CA ARG A 424 -18.22 -9.76 8.51
C ARG A 424 -19.70 -9.35 8.69
N PRO A 425 -20.54 -9.48 7.65
CA PRO A 425 -21.94 -9.10 7.75
C PRO A 425 -22.75 -10.07 8.62
N ASN A 426 -23.67 -9.53 9.42
CA ASN A 426 -24.47 -10.27 10.41
C ASN A 426 -25.96 -10.24 10.05
N THR A 427 -26.54 -11.33 9.55
CA THR A 427 -27.99 -11.44 9.28
C THR A 427 -28.56 -10.18 8.57
N SER A 428 -29.82 -9.82 8.78
CA SER A 428 -30.44 -8.65 8.15
C SER A 428 -29.87 -7.35 8.70
N VAL A 429 -29.45 -6.45 7.82
CA VAL A 429 -28.71 -5.21 8.13
C VAL A 429 -29.29 -4.03 7.38
N SER A 430 -29.32 -2.84 7.99
CA SER A 430 -29.78 -1.64 7.28
C SER A 430 -28.75 -1.18 6.24
N THR A 431 -29.20 -0.67 5.09
CA THR A 431 -28.34 -0.10 4.03
C THR A 431 -27.39 0.96 4.57
N SER A 432 -27.84 1.82 5.49
CA SER A 432 -26.97 2.86 6.10
C SER A 432 -25.80 2.27 6.89
N SER A 433 -26.01 1.12 7.55
CA SER A 433 -24.96 0.42 8.30
C SER A 433 -23.99 -0.29 7.36
N VAL A 434 -24.48 -0.83 6.25
CA VAL A 434 -23.64 -1.45 5.21
C VAL A 434 -22.71 -0.42 4.59
N ILE A 435 -23.24 0.76 4.24
CA ILE A 435 -22.46 1.87 3.68
C ILE A 435 -21.44 2.42 4.69
N SER A 436 -21.82 2.62 5.97
CA SER A 436 -20.87 3.13 6.97
C SER A 436 -19.75 2.14 7.30
N ASN A 437 -20.03 0.84 7.16
CA ASN A 437 -19.11 -0.23 7.48
C ASN A 437 -18.35 -0.76 6.25
N SER A 438 -18.51 -0.12 5.09
CA SER A 438 -17.72 -0.43 3.90
C SER A 438 -16.51 0.49 3.78
N PHE A 439 -15.40 -0.05 3.26
CA PHE A 439 -14.31 0.78 2.71
C PHE A 439 -14.80 1.53 1.47
N ASP A 440 -15.54 0.84 0.60
CA ASP A 440 -16.18 1.41 -0.59
C ASP A 440 -17.41 0.58 -1.01
N TYR A 441 -18.31 1.20 -1.76
CA TYR A 441 -19.51 0.55 -2.29
C TYR A 441 -19.97 1.12 -3.63
N ASN A 442 -20.56 0.26 -4.46
CA ASN A 442 -21.29 0.63 -5.66
C ASN A 442 -22.77 0.33 -5.51
N GLU A 443 -23.61 1.31 -5.84
CA GLU A 443 -25.06 1.17 -5.93
C GLU A 443 -25.51 1.13 -7.38
N PHE A 444 -26.36 0.16 -7.71
CA PHE A 444 -27.04 0.04 -8.99
C PHE A 444 -28.53 0.19 -8.78
N THR A 445 -29.10 1.21 -9.40
CA THR A 445 -30.54 1.46 -9.35
C THR A 445 -31.28 0.58 -10.35
N TRP A 446 -32.59 0.45 -10.22
CA TRP A 446 -33.40 -0.29 -11.20
C TRP A 446 -33.20 0.18 -12.66
N ALA A 447 -32.88 1.45 -12.88
CA ALA A 447 -32.61 1.98 -14.22
C ALA A 447 -31.33 1.40 -14.84
N ASP A 448 -30.33 1.11 -14.01
CA ASP A 448 -29.06 0.50 -14.40
C ASP A 448 -29.25 -1.01 -14.67
N LEU A 449 -30.18 -1.63 -13.95
CA LEU A 449 -30.43 -3.08 -13.97
C LEU A 449 -31.39 -3.53 -15.09
N THR A 450 -32.37 -2.70 -15.46
CA THR A 450 -33.44 -3.08 -16.40
C THR A 450 -32.87 -3.54 -17.74
N GLY A 451 -33.24 -4.75 -18.17
CA GLY A 451 -32.79 -5.36 -19.42
C GLY A 451 -31.34 -5.86 -19.41
N GLN A 452 -30.64 -5.76 -18.28
CA GLN A 452 -29.28 -6.27 -18.13
C GLN A 452 -29.26 -7.68 -17.54
N SER A 453 -28.29 -8.48 -17.98
CA SER A 453 -27.97 -9.77 -17.36
C SER A 453 -26.82 -9.68 -16.35
N GLU A 454 -26.05 -8.60 -16.41
CA GLU A 454 -24.90 -8.34 -15.57
C GLU A 454 -24.60 -6.83 -15.50
N VAL A 455 -24.00 -6.39 -14.41
CA VAL A 455 -23.47 -5.03 -14.23
C VAL A 455 -22.04 -5.11 -13.71
N SER A 456 -21.17 -4.20 -14.15
CA SER A 456 -19.77 -4.15 -13.70
C SER A 456 -19.62 -3.24 -12.50
N TYR A 457 -18.79 -3.64 -11.55
CA TYR A 457 -18.46 -2.84 -10.36
C TYR A 457 -16.94 -2.65 -10.23
N PHE A 458 -16.57 -1.61 -9.50
CA PHE A 458 -15.21 -1.25 -9.13
C PHE A 458 -15.26 -0.67 -7.72
N LEU A 459 -14.45 -1.19 -6.81
CA LEU A 459 -14.35 -0.72 -5.42
C LEU A 459 -12.89 -0.44 -5.10
N MET A 460 -12.63 0.71 -4.47
CA MET A 460 -11.33 1.09 -3.96
C MET A 460 -11.20 0.68 -2.51
N VAL A 461 -10.19 -0.14 -2.19
CA VAL A 461 -9.98 -0.64 -0.83
C VAL A 461 -8.51 -0.51 -0.47
N PRO A 462 -8.16 -0.40 0.82
CA PRO A 462 -6.76 -0.42 1.23
C PRO A 462 -6.01 -1.66 0.72
N GLY A 463 -4.75 -1.50 0.36
CA GLY A 463 -3.85 -2.63 0.10
C GLY A 463 -3.48 -3.33 1.42
N ASN A 464 -3.06 -4.59 1.33
CA ASN A 464 -2.62 -5.38 2.49
C ASN A 464 -3.65 -5.44 3.65
N ALA A 465 -4.96 -5.47 3.32
CA ALA A 465 -6.04 -5.37 4.27
C ALA A 465 -7.03 -6.54 4.17
N ASP A 466 -7.60 -6.90 5.33
CA ASP A 466 -8.66 -7.90 5.43
C ASP A 466 -10.04 -7.26 5.28
N LEU A 467 -10.89 -7.84 4.42
CA LEU A 467 -12.24 -7.33 4.16
C LEU A 467 -13.23 -8.42 3.73
N TYR A 468 -14.50 -8.05 3.59
CA TYR A 468 -15.57 -8.92 3.10
C TYR A 468 -16.30 -8.33 1.89
N LEU A 469 -16.18 -8.95 0.72
CA LEU A 469 -16.87 -8.54 -0.49
C LEU A 469 -18.23 -9.21 -0.63
N TRP A 470 -19.28 -8.39 -0.71
CA TRP A 470 -20.66 -8.83 -0.79
C TRP A 470 -21.48 -8.05 -1.82
N ALA A 471 -22.52 -8.68 -2.35
CA ALA A 471 -23.57 -8.03 -3.09
C ALA A 471 -24.94 -8.34 -2.48
N TYR A 472 -25.77 -7.31 -2.31
CA TYR A 472 -27.11 -7.38 -1.75
C TYR A 472 -28.13 -6.80 -2.73
N ALA A 473 -29.30 -7.41 -2.85
CA ALA A 473 -30.44 -6.83 -3.56
C ALA A 473 -31.54 -6.44 -2.57
N ASP A 474 -31.80 -5.13 -2.45
CA ASP A 474 -32.95 -4.58 -1.73
C ASP A 474 -34.18 -4.67 -2.64
N THR A 475 -34.94 -5.74 -2.50
CA THR A 475 -36.03 -6.06 -3.45
C THR A 475 -37.35 -5.38 -3.13
N ASP A 476 -37.57 -5.01 -1.87
CA ASP A 476 -38.81 -4.38 -1.41
C ASP A 476 -38.66 -2.89 -1.03
N LEU A 477 -37.44 -2.37 -1.10
CA LEU A 477 -37.06 -0.96 -0.92
C LEU A 477 -37.34 -0.43 0.47
N ASP A 478 -37.21 -1.29 1.48
CA ASP A 478 -37.38 -0.92 2.87
C ASP A 478 -36.08 -0.42 3.54
N GLY A 479 -34.95 -0.55 2.84
CA GLY A 479 -33.63 -0.13 3.32
C GLY A 479 -32.99 -1.13 4.29
N THR A 480 -33.51 -2.35 4.35
CA THR A 480 -32.94 -3.52 5.00
C THR A 480 -32.42 -4.46 3.92
N LEU A 481 -31.23 -5.00 4.15
CA LEU A 481 -30.54 -5.90 3.24
C LEU A 481 -30.38 -7.26 3.93
N ASN A 482 -30.21 -8.31 3.11
CA ASN A 482 -29.99 -9.67 3.57
C ASN A 482 -31.19 -10.19 4.40
N GLU A 483 -32.41 -9.84 3.98
CA GLU A 483 -33.63 -10.40 4.51
C GLU A 483 -33.98 -11.75 3.87
N THR A 484 -34.96 -12.44 4.46
CA THR A 484 -35.43 -13.71 3.89
C THR A 484 -36.05 -13.47 2.52
N ALA A 485 -35.57 -14.21 1.51
CA ALA A 485 -35.95 -14.11 0.10
C ALA A 485 -35.28 -12.97 -0.69
N GLU A 486 -34.33 -12.24 -0.09
CA GLU A 486 -33.48 -11.32 -0.82
C GLU A 486 -32.26 -12.03 -1.42
N PRO A 487 -31.99 -11.82 -2.73
CA PRO A 487 -30.77 -12.30 -3.35
C PRO A 487 -29.52 -11.69 -2.72
N VAL A 488 -28.53 -12.56 -2.43
CA VAL A 488 -27.19 -12.15 -2.00
C VAL A 488 -26.12 -12.92 -2.77
N ALA A 489 -24.92 -12.34 -2.87
CA ALA A 489 -23.70 -13.00 -3.30
C ALA A 489 -22.52 -12.55 -2.44
N SER A 490 -21.47 -13.36 -2.40
CA SER A 490 -20.20 -13.00 -1.78
C SER A 490 -19.05 -13.35 -2.71
N GLY A 491 -17.98 -12.55 -2.68
CA GLY A 491 -16.71 -12.87 -3.32
C GLY A 491 -15.82 -13.77 -2.46
N GLY A 492 -14.59 -13.98 -2.90
CA GLY A 492 -13.53 -14.55 -2.06
C GLY A 492 -13.80 -15.94 -1.45
N ALA A 493 -13.13 -16.22 -0.33
CA ALA A 493 -13.27 -17.43 0.47
C ALA A 493 -14.30 -17.22 1.61
N ASP A 494 -14.62 -18.30 2.35
CA ASP A 494 -15.24 -18.26 3.68
C ASP A 494 -16.33 -17.19 3.91
N MET A 495 -17.29 -17.08 2.98
CA MET A 495 -18.39 -16.10 3.02
C MET A 495 -17.93 -14.63 2.81
N GLY A 496 -17.18 -14.38 1.75
CA GLY A 496 -16.85 -13.01 1.33
C GLY A 496 -15.44 -12.56 1.66
N TYR A 497 -14.69 -13.32 2.47
CA TYR A 497 -13.38 -12.92 2.97
C TYR A 497 -12.36 -12.79 1.85
N ILE A 498 -11.64 -11.66 1.86
CA ILE A 498 -10.53 -11.32 0.97
C ILE A 498 -9.46 -10.68 1.85
N ALA A 499 -8.24 -11.20 1.75
CA ALA A 499 -7.02 -10.50 2.17
C ALA A 499 -6.44 -9.86 0.91
N THR A 500 -6.48 -8.52 0.82
CA THR A 500 -5.90 -7.82 -0.32
C THR A 500 -4.38 -7.87 -0.23
N GLY A 501 -3.72 -8.02 -1.37
CA GLY A 501 -2.28 -7.81 -1.47
C GLY A 501 -1.94 -6.42 -1.99
N SER A 502 -0.92 -6.37 -2.84
CA SER A 502 -0.45 -5.16 -3.51
C SER A 502 -0.96 -4.98 -4.94
N THR A 503 -1.87 -5.83 -5.41
CA THR A 503 -2.32 -5.83 -6.80
C THR A 503 -3.84 -5.84 -6.90
N ASN A 504 -4.37 -5.21 -7.95
CA ASN A 504 -5.79 -5.24 -8.27
C ASN A 504 -6.32 -6.67 -8.47
N GLU A 505 -7.56 -6.91 -8.06
CA GLU A 505 -8.18 -8.25 -8.07
C GLU A 505 -9.56 -8.24 -8.76
N VAL A 506 -9.96 -9.40 -9.27
CA VAL A 506 -11.22 -9.55 -10.04
C VAL A 506 -12.09 -10.65 -9.44
N TYR A 507 -13.32 -10.30 -9.07
CA TYR A 507 -14.31 -11.19 -8.46
C TYR A 507 -15.67 -11.07 -9.14
N ASP A 508 -16.11 -12.12 -9.84
CA ASP A 508 -17.47 -12.19 -10.36
C ASP A 508 -18.45 -12.71 -9.30
N LEU A 509 -19.54 -11.98 -9.07
CA LEU A 509 -20.55 -12.27 -8.07
C LEU A 509 -21.84 -12.77 -8.73
N ILE A 510 -22.29 -13.96 -8.34
CA ILE A 510 -23.55 -14.55 -8.84
C ILE A 510 -24.54 -14.58 -7.68
N MET A 511 -25.55 -13.72 -7.73
CA MET A 511 -26.60 -13.67 -6.72
C MET A 511 -27.49 -14.91 -6.79
N GLY A 512 -27.80 -15.43 -5.61
CA GLY A 512 -28.74 -16.53 -5.44
C GLY A 512 -30.13 -16.18 -5.98
N VAL A 513 -30.80 -17.18 -6.55
CA VAL A 513 -32.24 -17.08 -6.86
C VAL A 513 -33.00 -17.60 -5.63
N PRO A 514 -33.92 -16.82 -5.04
CA PRO A 514 -34.63 -17.18 -3.81
C PRO A 514 -35.56 -18.41 -3.95
#